data_AF-A0A6L3ZTK7-F1
#
_entry.id   AF-A0A6L3ZTK7-F1
#
_cell.length_a   1.000
_cell.length_b   1.000
_cell.length_c   1.000
_cell.angle_alpha   90.00
_cell.angle_beta   90.00
_cell.angle_gamma   90.00
#
_symmetry.space_group_name_H-M   'P 1'
#
loop_
_entity.id
_entity.type
_entity.pdbx_description
1 polymer ?
#
loop_
_entity_poly.entity_id
_entity_poly.type
_entity_poly.pdbx_seq_one_letter_code
_entity_poly.pdbx_strand_id
1 'polypeptide(L)' 'MAHRGDVWPSQSGGPFFGWWAGEKGPRVVAVQSSRNARENNASGGLEMVHLITEALHDHP' A
#
# COMPACT_ATOMS: atom_id res chain seq x y z
N MET A 1 -3.54 0.00 6.84
CA MET A 1 -4.74 0.67 6.28
C MET A 1 -5.70 -0.40 5.80
N ALA A 2 -6.98 -0.32 6.15
CA ALA A 2 -8.02 -1.23 5.66
C ALA A 2 -8.74 -0.62 4.45
N HIS A 3 -9.07 -1.45 3.45
CA HIS A 3 -9.82 -1.02 2.27
C HIS A 3 -10.80 -2.11 1.78
N ARG A 4 -11.71 -1.70 0.89
CA ARG A 4 -12.66 -2.59 0.21
C ARG A 4 -12.35 -2.58 -1.29
N GLY A 5 -12.07 -3.76 -1.84
CA GLY A 5 -11.75 -3.95 -3.26
C GLY A 5 -11.58 -5.44 -3.60
N ASP A 6 -11.59 -5.78 -4.88
CA ASP A 6 -11.41 -7.16 -5.33
C ASP A 6 -9.93 -7.54 -5.35
N VAL A 7 -9.41 -7.96 -4.21
CA VAL A 7 -8.05 -8.49 -4.06
C VAL A 7 -8.11 -10.00 -4.21
N TRP A 8 -7.16 -10.59 -4.97
CA TRP A 8 -6.99 -12.04 -5.12
C TRP A 8 -5.65 -12.53 -4.57
N PRO A 9 -5.52 -13.85 -4.27
CA PRO A 9 -4.22 -14.42 -3.95
C PRO A 9 -3.21 -14.08 -5.04
N SER A 10 -1.95 -13.92 -4.65
CA SER A 10 -0.84 -13.45 -5.50
C SER A 10 -0.80 -11.95 -5.81
N GLN A 11 -1.70 -11.12 -5.27
CA GLN A 11 -1.61 -9.65 -5.37
C GLN A 11 -0.84 -8.98 -4.22
N SER A 12 -0.30 -9.77 -3.28
CA SER A 12 0.56 -9.23 -2.22
C SER A 12 1.84 -8.64 -2.81
N GLY A 13 2.28 -7.50 -2.30
CA GLY A 13 3.40 -6.71 -2.86
C GLY A 13 3.01 -5.80 -4.02
N GLY A 14 1.78 -5.92 -4.55
CA GLY A 14 1.30 -5.09 -5.66
C GLY A 14 1.00 -3.64 -5.26
N PRO A 15 0.98 -2.71 -6.23
CA PRO A 15 0.66 -1.30 -5.99
C PRO A 15 -0.83 -1.12 -5.66
N PHE A 16 -1.10 -0.33 -4.62
CA PHE A 16 -2.43 0.23 -4.34
C PHE A 16 -2.48 1.68 -4.79
N PHE A 17 -3.39 1.98 -5.71
CA PHE A 17 -3.48 3.29 -6.37
C PHE A 17 -4.56 4.18 -5.75
N GLY A 18 -4.25 5.48 -5.65
CA GLY A 18 -5.20 6.55 -5.32
C GLY A 18 -5.34 7.54 -6.48
N TRP A 19 -6.50 8.18 -6.56
CA TRP A 19 -6.82 9.20 -7.56
C TRP A 19 -7.39 10.45 -6.88
N TRP A 20 -7.01 11.61 -7.39
CA TRP A 20 -7.50 12.91 -6.96
C TRP A 20 -7.97 13.73 -8.15
N ALA A 21 -9.01 14.54 -7.94
CA ALA A 21 -9.54 15.41 -8.98
C ALA A 21 -8.47 16.42 -9.43
N GLY A 22 -8.33 16.58 -10.75
CA GLY A 22 -7.34 17.49 -11.35
C GLY A 22 -5.94 16.91 -11.52
N GLU A 23 -5.66 15.70 -11.03
CA GLU A 23 -4.38 15.02 -11.31
C GLU A 23 -4.41 14.25 -12.64
N LYS A 24 -3.24 14.19 -13.30
CA LYS A 24 -3.06 13.53 -14.60
C LYS A 24 -3.26 12.00 -14.54
N GLY A 25 -3.15 11.39 -13.36
CA GLY A 25 -3.25 9.94 -13.22
C GLY A 25 -3.09 9.46 -11.78
N PRO A 26 -3.16 8.15 -11.54
CA PRO A 26 -3.05 7.58 -10.21
C PRO A 26 -1.67 7.76 -9.58
N ARG A 27 -1.64 7.74 -8.25
CA ARG A 27 -0.42 7.59 -7.46
C ARG A 27 -0.43 6.27 -6.72
N VAL A 28 0.73 5.60 -6.63
CA VAL A 28 0.90 4.48 -5.70
C VAL A 28 0.96 5.07 -4.29
N VAL A 29 0.04 4.66 -3.43
CA VAL A 29 -0.07 5.21 -2.06
C VAL A 29 0.07 4.15 -0.97
N ALA A 30 0.00 2.88 -1.35
CA ALA A 30 0.26 1.75 -0.47
C ALA A 30 0.71 0.54 -1.28
N VAL A 31 1.23 -0.46 -0.57
CA VAL A 31 1.53 -1.80 -1.06
C VAL A 31 0.47 -2.74 -0.52
N GLN A 32 -0.19 -3.46 -1.42
CA GLN A 32 -1.21 -4.43 -1.06
C GLN A 32 -0.58 -5.61 -0.30
N SER A 33 -1.21 -6.06 0.78
CA SER A 33 -0.64 -7.09 1.66
C SER A 33 -1.54 -8.31 1.82
N SER A 34 -2.80 -8.12 2.22
CA SER A 34 -3.68 -9.25 2.57
C SER A 34 -5.13 -9.02 2.20
N ARG A 35 -5.89 -10.12 2.18
CA ARG A 35 -7.36 -10.13 2.14
C ARG A 35 -7.91 -11.16 3.11
N ASN A 36 -9.12 -10.92 3.60
CA ASN A 36 -9.96 -11.92 4.23
C ASN A 36 -11.43 -11.70 3.82
N ALA A 37 -12.36 -12.48 4.38
CA ALA A 37 -13.78 -12.40 4.02
C ALA A 37 -14.46 -11.07 4.42
N ARG A 38 -13.82 -10.23 5.23
CA ARG A 38 -14.37 -8.98 5.77
C ARG A 38 -13.65 -7.74 5.24
N GLU A 39 -12.34 -7.82 5.02
CA GLU A 39 -11.52 -6.66 4.67
C GLU A 39 -10.24 -7.03 3.91
N ASN A 40 -9.65 -6.01 3.28
CA ASN A 40 -8.31 -6.05 2.71
C ASN A 40 -7.40 -5.10 3.45
N ASN A 41 -6.10 -5.44 3.48
CA ASN A 41 -5.09 -4.63 4.12
C ASN A 41 -3.97 -4.26 3.16
N ALA A 42 -3.57 -3.00 3.23
CA ALA A 42 -2.39 -2.46 2.58
C ALA A 42 -1.55 -1.66 3.58
N SER A 43 -0.24 -1.59 3.34
CA SER A 43 0.68 -0.75 4.09
C SER A 43 1.13 0.43 3.22
N GLY A 44 1.05 1.64 3.75
CA GLY A 44 1.36 2.85 2.98
C GLY A 44 1.35 4.08 3.88
N GLY A 45 1.46 5.25 3.26
CA GLY A 45 1.59 6.51 4.00
C GLY A 45 2.90 6.62 4.78
N LEU A 46 2.88 7.42 5.86
CA LEU A 46 4.07 7.76 6.64
C LEU A 46 4.75 6.54 7.27
N GLU A 47 3.98 5.53 7.68
CA GLU A 47 4.54 4.33 8.30
C GLU A 47 5.49 3.57 7.35
N MET A 48 5.12 3.47 6.07
CA MET A 48 5.99 2.82 5.08
C MET A 48 7.28 3.62 4.85
N VAL A 49 7.20 4.94 4.87
CA VAL A 49 8.39 5.81 4.77
C VAL A 49 9.29 5.62 5.99
N HIS A 50 8.72 5.60 7.21
CA HIS A 50 9.47 5.37 8.43
C HIS A 50 10.19 4.02 8.42
N LEU A 51 9.50 2.93 8.06
CA LEU A 51 10.12 1.61 7.97
C LEU A 51 11.27 1.57 6.96
N ILE A 52 11.14 2.25 5.82
CA ILE A 52 12.23 2.36 4.84
C ILE A 52 13.41 3.14 5.43
N THR A 53 13.15 4.28 6.08
CA THR A 53 14.20 5.09 6.71
C THR A 53 14.92 4.33 7.82
N GLU A 54 14.18 3.62 8.67
CA GLU A 54 14.74 2.77 9.73
C GLU A 54 15.61 1.66 9.14
N ALA A 55 15.11 0.94 8.12
CA ALA A 55 15.87 -0.12 7.47
C ALA A 55 17.17 0.39 6.82
N LEU A 56 17.15 1.57 6.20
CA LEU A 56 18.35 2.20 5.62
C LEU A 56 19.35 2.68 6.69
N HIS A 57 18.86 3.10 7.85
CA HIS A 57 19.72 3.50 8.96
C HIS A 57 20.40 2.29 9.61
N ASP A 58 19.65 1.21 9.83
CA ASP A 58 20.13 0.02 10.53
C ASP A 58 20.95 -0.91 9.62
N HIS A 59 20.76 -0.81 8.30
CA HIS A 59 21.42 -1.62 7.28
C HIS A 59 21.86 -0.78 6.06
N PRO A 60 22.99 -0.04 6.16
CA PRO A 60 23.50 0.79 5.06
C PRO A 60 24.08 0.00 3.87
#